data_AF-A0A090RWX1-F1
#
_entry.id   AF-A0A090RWX1-F1
#
_cell.length_a   1.000
_cell.length_b   1.000
_cell.length_c   1.000
_cell.angle_alpha   90.00
_cell.angle_beta   90.00
_cell.angle_gamma   90.00
#
_symmetry.space_group_name_H-M   'P 1'
#
loop_
_entity.id
_entity.type
_entity.pdbx_description
1 polymer ?
#
loop_
_entity_poly.entity_id
_entity_poly.type
_entity_poly.pdbx_seq_one_letter_code
_entity_poly.pdbx_strand_id
1 'polypeptide(L)'
;MPDQLIGQVLTIAMHQAEKSVRITTPYFVPSADLLETIKTTAQRGVDVELIIPKHNDSVMVKWASRAFYSELLASGVKIHEFDGGLLHTKSVVIDELFCLVGTVNMDMRSLWLNFEVTLAVEDPEFTHKMHQLQSHYIESSDLVDSNVWKQRSIYHRFFERLFYLFNPLL
;
A
#
# COMPACT_ATOMS: atom_id res chain seq x y z
N MET A 1 -15.49 19.33 9.65
CA MET A 1 -14.79 18.84 8.45
C MET A 1 -15.50 17.56 8.04
N PRO A 2 -15.76 17.28 6.76
CA PRO A 2 -16.28 15.96 6.40
C PRO A 2 -15.29 14.91 6.89
N ASP A 3 -15.78 13.95 7.66
CA ASP A 3 -14.95 12.87 8.19
C ASP A 3 -14.25 12.15 7.01
N GLN A 4 -12.96 11.87 7.13
CA GLN A 4 -12.19 11.01 6.21
C GLN A 4 -11.93 11.54 4.78
N LEU A 5 -11.77 12.85 4.60
CA LEU A 5 -11.48 13.45 3.29
C LEU A 5 -10.30 12.80 2.54
N ILE A 6 -9.20 12.45 3.24
CA ILE A 6 -8.02 11.84 2.59
C ILE A 6 -8.35 10.47 2.01
N GLY A 7 -9.10 9.65 2.75
CA GLY A 7 -9.56 8.35 2.27
C GLY A 7 -10.47 8.48 1.05
N GLN A 8 -11.40 9.45 1.07
CA GLN A 8 -12.29 9.70 -0.08
C GLN A 8 -11.51 10.13 -1.33
N VAL A 9 -10.54 11.05 -1.20
CA VAL A 9 -9.71 11.48 -2.33
C VAL A 9 -8.90 10.31 -2.88
N LEU A 10 -8.29 9.49 -2.01
CA LEU A 10 -7.56 8.29 -2.42
C LEU A 10 -8.46 7.31 -3.17
N THR A 11 -9.64 7.00 -2.64
CA THR A 11 -10.60 6.09 -3.26
C THR A 11 -11.08 6.60 -4.61
N ILE A 12 -11.45 7.87 -4.72
CA ILE A 12 -11.89 8.48 -5.98
C ILE A 12 -10.77 8.44 -7.01
N ALA A 13 -9.55 8.83 -6.62
CA ALA A 13 -8.42 8.86 -7.53
C ALA A 13 -8.05 7.46 -8.04
N MET A 14 -8.04 6.44 -7.16
CA MET A 14 -7.84 5.05 -7.59
C MET A 14 -8.96 4.55 -8.49
N HIS A 15 -10.22 4.92 -8.22
CA HIS A 15 -11.32 4.57 -9.10
C HIS A 15 -11.24 5.22 -10.48
N GLN A 16 -10.62 6.39 -10.60
CA GLN A 16 -10.41 7.06 -11.89
C GLN A 16 -9.13 6.62 -12.62
N ALA A 17 -8.23 5.90 -11.96
CA ALA A 17 -6.99 5.42 -12.56
C ALA A 17 -7.25 4.55 -13.79
N GLU A 18 -6.53 4.83 -14.88
CA GLU A 18 -6.67 4.12 -16.16
C GLU A 18 -5.47 3.21 -16.49
N LYS A 19 -4.27 3.56 -16.02
CA LYS A 19 -3.01 2.90 -16.43
C LYS A 19 -2.27 2.26 -15.27
N SER A 20 -2.01 3.02 -14.21
CA SER A 20 -1.19 2.54 -13.09
C SER A 20 -1.49 3.24 -11.77
N VAL A 21 -1.30 2.51 -10.67
CA VAL A 21 -1.28 3.06 -9.31
C VAL A 21 -0.09 2.48 -8.57
N ARG A 22 0.79 3.34 -8.06
CA ARG A 22 1.95 2.93 -7.26
C ARG A 22 1.89 3.49 -5.86
N ILE A 23 1.77 2.60 -4.88
CA ILE A 23 1.62 2.91 -3.46
C ILE A 23 2.94 2.62 -2.76
N THR A 24 3.41 3.56 -1.94
CA THR A 24 4.53 3.36 -1.03
C THR A 24 4.10 3.71 0.38
N THR A 25 4.31 2.80 1.34
CA THR A 25 3.93 3.02 2.73
C THR A 25 4.78 2.16 3.66
N PRO A 26 5.19 2.64 4.85
CA PRO A 26 5.88 1.78 5.82
C PRO A 26 4.94 0.73 6.44
N TYR A 27 3.67 1.08 6.60
CA TYR A 27 2.68 0.27 7.30
C TYR A 27 1.45 0.09 6.44
N PHE A 28 1.18 -1.16 6.08
CA PHE A 28 0.03 -1.52 5.26
C PHE A 28 -0.87 -2.47 6.05
N VAL A 29 -1.91 -1.90 6.66
CA VAL A 29 -2.94 -2.61 7.41
C VAL A 29 -4.30 -1.98 7.07
N PRO A 30 -4.74 -2.11 5.81
CA PRO A 30 -5.81 -1.28 5.26
C PRO A 30 -7.16 -1.54 5.92
N SER A 31 -8.05 -0.53 5.86
CA SER A 31 -9.48 -0.76 6.07
C SER A 31 -10.05 -1.68 4.98
N ALA A 32 -11.21 -2.28 5.23
CA ALA A 32 -11.91 -3.11 4.24
C ALA A 32 -12.17 -2.33 2.94
N ASP A 33 -12.57 -1.06 3.05
CA ASP A 33 -12.86 -0.21 1.89
C ASP A 33 -11.60 0.09 1.07
N LEU A 34 -10.47 0.39 1.72
CA LEU A 34 -9.20 0.63 1.03
C LEU A 34 -8.69 -0.63 0.36
N LEU A 35 -8.76 -1.78 1.06
CA LEU A 35 -8.36 -3.06 0.50
C LEU A 35 -9.17 -3.39 -0.77
N GLU A 36 -10.49 -3.22 -0.71
CA GLU A 36 -11.36 -3.49 -1.85
C GLU A 36 -11.15 -2.48 -2.99
N THR A 37 -10.89 -1.21 -2.67
CA THR A 37 -10.51 -0.20 -3.66
C THR A 37 -9.24 -0.62 -4.41
N ILE A 38 -8.21 -1.08 -3.70
CA ILE A 38 -6.95 -1.55 -4.30
C ILE A 38 -7.19 -2.76 -5.20
N LYS A 39 -7.92 -3.78 -4.70
CA LYS A 39 -8.22 -5.01 -5.44
C LYS A 39 -9.02 -4.74 -6.71
N THR A 40 -10.10 -3.96 -6.59
CA THR A 40 -10.95 -3.62 -7.74
C THR A 40 -10.19 -2.80 -8.78
N THR A 41 -9.31 -1.90 -8.34
CA THR A 41 -8.42 -1.14 -9.24
C THR A 41 -7.57 -2.09 -10.10
N ALA A 42 -6.88 -3.04 -9.47
CA ALA A 42 -6.05 -4.03 -10.18
C ALA A 42 -6.88 -4.94 -11.10
N GLN A 43 -8.04 -5.41 -10.65
CA GLN A 43 -8.92 -6.29 -11.43
C GLN A 43 -9.48 -5.65 -12.70
N ARG A 44 -9.53 -4.31 -12.78
CA ARG A 44 -9.91 -3.58 -14.01
C ARG A 44 -8.79 -3.56 -15.07
N GLY A 45 -7.60 -4.08 -14.76
CA GLY A 45 -6.44 -4.09 -15.64
C GLY A 45 -5.49 -2.91 -15.45
N VAL A 46 -5.69 -2.09 -14.41
CA VAL A 46 -4.74 -1.05 -14.00
C VAL A 46 -3.52 -1.72 -13.35
N ASP A 47 -2.31 -1.30 -13.69
CA ASP A 47 -1.10 -1.85 -13.06
C ASP A 47 -0.94 -1.31 -11.64
N VAL A 48 -1.19 -2.14 -10.64
CA VAL A 48 -1.14 -1.74 -9.23
C VAL A 48 0.08 -2.34 -8.55
N GLU A 49 0.93 -1.46 -8.02
CA GLU A 49 2.17 -1.81 -7.32
C GLU A 49 2.14 -1.29 -5.88
N LEU A 50 2.40 -2.19 -4.93
CA LEU A 50 2.50 -1.89 -3.50
C LEU A 50 3.94 -2.09 -3.05
N ILE A 51 4.60 -1.00 -2.65
CA ILE A 51 5.96 -0.99 -2.13
C ILE A 51 5.91 -0.82 -0.62
N ILE A 52 6.48 -1.79 0.08
CA ILE A 52 6.51 -1.84 1.54
C ILE A 52 7.87 -2.33 2.01
N PRO A 53 8.37 -1.87 3.16
CA PRO A 53 9.63 -2.35 3.71
C PRO A 53 9.55 -3.84 4.07
N LYS A 54 10.56 -4.62 3.67
CA LYS A 54 10.72 -6.03 4.06
C LYS A 54 10.96 -6.17 5.56
N HIS A 55 11.62 -5.18 6.14
CA HIS A 55 11.96 -5.09 7.55
C HIS A 55 11.31 -3.84 8.16
N ASN A 56 10.31 -4.06 9.01
CA ASN A 56 9.69 -3.04 9.83
C ASN A 56 10.24 -3.08 11.25
N ASP A 57 10.18 -1.93 11.93
CA ASP A 57 10.44 -1.79 13.37
C ASP A 57 9.36 -2.51 14.23
N SER A 58 8.17 -2.72 13.68
CA SER A 58 7.08 -3.48 14.30
C SER A 58 6.86 -4.85 13.66
N VAL A 59 7.23 -5.91 14.41
CA VAL A 59 6.96 -7.31 14.05
C VAL A 59 5.45 -7.56 13.88
N MET A 60 4.63 -6.91 14.70
CA MET A 60 3.18 -7.02 14.66
C MET A 60 2.61 -6.49 13.33
N VAL A 61 3.04 -5.30 12.91
CA VAL A 61 2.61 -4.72 11.63
C VAL A 61 3.08 -5.57 10.45
N LYS A 62 4.31 -6.11 10.52
CA LYS A 62 4.84 -7.02 9.49
C LYS A 62 3.91 -8.22 9.27
N TRP A 63 3.50 -8.90 10.34
CA TRP A 63 2.62 -10.05 10.22
C TRP A 63 1.18 -9.68 9.84
N ALA A 64 0.66 -8.58 10.36
CA ALA A 64 -0.67 -8.09 10.02
C ALA A 64 -0.76 -7.72 8.53
N SER A 65 0.26 -7.04 7.99
CA SER A 65 0.32 -6.68 6.57
C SER A 65 0.32 -7.92 5.66
N ARG A 66 1.10 -8.94 6.02
CA ARG A 66 1.19 -10.21 5.29
C ARG A 66 -0.13 -10.99 5.24
N ALA A 67 -1.06 -10.74 6.17
CA ALA A 67 -2.38 -11.34 6.12
C ALA A 67 -3.15 -10.96 4.83
N PHE A 68 -2.89 -9.76 4.29
CA PHE A 68 -3.59 -9.23 3.10
C PHE A 68 -2.93 -9.62 1.77
N TYR A 69 -1.68 -10.09 1.78
CA TYR A 69 -0.92 -10.39 0.55
C TYR A 69 -1.63 -11.41 -0.33
N SER A 70 -2.26 -12.43 0.28
CA SER A 70 -2.91 -13.50 -0.48
C SER A 70 -4.04 -12.96 -1.36
N GLU A 71 -4.86 -12.03 -0.84
CA GLU A 71 -5.95 -11.41 -1.58
C GLU A 71 -5.44 -10.41 -2.61
N LEU A 72 -4.44 -9.60 -2.26
CA LEU A 72 -3.82 -8.63 -3.15
C LEU A 72 -3.18 -9.32 -4.36
N LEU A 73 -2.32 -10.32 -4.13
CA LEU A 73 -1.68 -11.09 -5.19
C LEU A 73 -2.71 -11.80 -6.08
N ALA A 74 -3.80 -12.32 -5.49
CA ALA A 74 -4.87 -12.93 -6.26
C ALA A 74 -5.67 -11.93 -7.12
N SER A 75 -5.72 -10.66 -6.72
CA SER A 75 -6.35 -9.57 -7.49
C SER A 75 -5.46 -8.97 -8.59
N GLY A 76 -4.19 -9.38 -8.67
CA GLY A 76 -3.23 -8.89 -9.67
C GLY A 76 -2.30 -7.77 -9.17
N VAL A 77 -2.38 -7.40 -7.90
CA VAL A 77 -1.48 -6.41 -7.29
C VAL A 77 -0.07 -6.99 -7.18
N LYS A 78 0.94 -6.22 -7.62
CA LYS A 78 2.36 -6.56 -7.46
C LYS A 78 2.83 -6.01 -6.11
N ILE A 79 3.41 -6.87 -5.28
CA ILE A 79 3.93 -6.46 -3.96
C ILE A 79 5.45 -6.51 -4.00
N HIS A 80 6.08 -5.38 -3.68
CA HIS A 80 7.52 -5.20 -3.65
C HIS A 80 7.96 -5.02 -2.19
N GLU A 81 8.79 -5.94 -1.68
CA GLU A 81 9.38 -5.87 -0.35
C GLU A 81 10.76 -5.17 -0.43
N PHE A 82 10.83 -3.90 -0.03
CA PHE A 82 12.03 -3.07 -0.08
C PHE A 82 13.09 -3.51 0.95
N ASP A 83 14.33 -3.73 0.47
CA ASP A 83 15.46 -4.24 1.26
C ASP A 83 16.34 -3.14 1.89
N GLY A 84 16.22 -1.88 1.45
CA GLY A 84 17.10 -0.77 1.86
C GLY A 84 16.86 -0.22 3.28
N GLY A 85 16.21 -0.98 4.17
CA GLY A 85 15.86 -0.57 5.53
C GLY A 85 14.44 -0.01 5.67
N LEU A 86 14.24 0.86 6.67
CA LEU A 86 12.91 1.42 6.96
C LEU A 86 12.51 2.45 5.90
N LEU A 87 11.66 2.04 4.97
CA LEU A 87 11.08 2.92 3.96
C LEU A 87 9.89 3.70 4.55
N HIS A 88 10.13 4.95 4.95
CA HIS A 88 9.12 5.76 5.65
C HIS A 88 8.30 6.68 4.73
N THR A 89 8.55 6.65 3.42
CA THR A 89 7.76 7.37 2.42
C THR A 89 6.29 6.94 2.50
N LYS A 90 5.38 7.91 2.50
CA LYS A 90 3.95 7.67 2.30
C LYS A 90 3.50 8.42 1.06
N SER A 91 3.30 7.68 -0.01
CA SER A 91 2.91 8.27 -1.28
C SER A 91 2.07 7.33 -2.12
N VAL A 92 1.24 7.93 -2.97
CA VAL A 92 0.51 7.24 -4.03
C VAL A 92 0.70 8.03 -5.31
N VAL A 93 1.17 7.40 -6.37
CA VAL A 93 1.24 7.98 -7.72
C VAL A 93 0.21 7.27 -8.58
N ILE A 94 -0.57 8.04 -9.33
CA ILE A 94 -1.68 7.56 -10.17
C ILE A 94 -1.44 8.07 -11.59
N ASP A 95 -1.36 7.13 -12.54
CA ASP A 95 -1.18 7.35 -13.97
C ASP A 95 0.01 8.24 -14.37
N GLU A 96 0.99 8.43 -13.48
CA GLU A 96 2.08 9.42 -13.60
C GLU A 96 1.58 10.88 -13.78
N LEU A 97 0.32 11.15 -13.46
CA LEU A 97 -0.31 12.47 -13.62
C LEU A 97 -0.67 13.11 -12.28
N PHE A 98 -1.08 12.29 -11.31
CA PHE A 98 -1.49 12.74 -9.99
C PHE A 98 -0.71 12.02 -8.91
N CYS A 99 -0.39 12.71 -7.82
CA CYS A 99 0.15 12.04 -6.65
C CYS A 99 -0.36 12.61 -5.32
N LEU A 100 -0.40 11.72 -4.34
CA LEU A 100 -0.64 12.02 -2.93
C LEU A 100 0.66 11.78 -2.19
N VAL A 101 1.11 12.73 -1.37
CA VAL A 101 2.28 12.57 -0.50
C VAL A 101 2.02 13.23 0.84
N GLY A 102 2.37 12.56 1.94
CA GLY A 102 2.00 13.08 3.25
C GLY A 102 2.45 12.22 4.42
N THR A 103 1.69 12.34 5.51
CA THR A 103 1.94 11.63 6.78
C THR A 103 1.07 10.37 6.92
N VAL A 104 -0.02 10.26 6.15
CA VAL A 104 -0.96 9.11 6.17
C VAL A 104 -0.28 7.81 5.78
N ASN A 105 -0.29 6.82 6.68
CA ASN A 105 -0.03 5.43 6.32
C ASN A 105 -1.29 4.75 5.74
N MET A 106 -1.12 3.58 5.14
CA MET A 106 -2.24 2.78 4.62
C MET A 106 -2.81 1.86 5.69
N ASP A 107 -3.16 2.44 6.84
CA ASP A 107 -3.76 1.75 7.99
C ASP A 107 -4.99 2.48 8.52
N MET A 108 -5.81 1.75 9.29
CA MET A 108 -7.07 2.29 9.81
C MET A 108 -6.84 3.45 10.78
N ARG A 109 -5.77 3.43 11.58
CA ARG A 109 -5.50 4.50 12.55
C ARG A 109 -5.15 5.82 11.85
N SER A 110 -4.26 5.79 10.87
CA SER A 110 -3.89 6.98 10.10
C SER A 110 -5.10 7.55 9.38
N LEU A 111 -5.97 6.71 8.81
CA LEU A 111 -7.13 7.18 8.06
C LEU A 111 -8.31 7.67 8.93
N TRP A 112 -8.44 7.18 10.17
CA TRP A 112 -9.63 7.42 11.00
C TRP A 112 -9.37 8.19 12.29
N LEU A 113 -8.17 8.06 12.87
CA LEU A 113 -7.90 8.49 14.26
C LEU A 113 -6.80 9.55 14.36
N ASN A 114 -5.80 9.50 13.49
CA ASN A 114 -4.68 10.43 13.55
C ASN A 114 -4.99 11.76 12.86
N PHE A 115 -4.32 12.82 13.32
CA PHE A 115 -4.26 14.09 12.61
C PHE A 115 -3.18 14.01 11.54
N GLU A 116 -3.60 13.77 10.30
CA GLU A 116 -2.70 13.59 9.18
C GLU A 116 -2.80 14.74 8.17
N VAL A 117 -1.71 14.99 7.46
CA VAL A 117 -1.64 15.96 6.37
C VAL A 117 -1.14 15.26 5.12
N THR A 118 -1.90 15.41 4.04
CA THR A 118 -1.55 14.89 2.71
C THR A 118 -1.70 16.00 1.69
N LEU A 119 -0.67 16.16 0.86
CA LEU A 119 -0.68 17.03 -0.29
C LEU A 119 -1.14 16.23 -1.51
N ALA A 120 -2.18 16.75 -2.19
CA ALA A 120 -2.57 16.31 -3.52
C ALA A 120 -1.87 17.19 -4.55
N VAL A 121 -1.12 16.59 -5.46
CA VAL A 121 -0.32 17.28 -6.47
C VAL A 121 -0.71 16.79 -7.86
N GLU A 122 -1.11 17.73 -8.70
CA GLU A 122 -1.37 17.53 -10.12
C GLU A 122 -0.38 18.40 -10.91
N ASP A 123 0.89 18.01 -10.87
CA ASP A 123 1.98 18.66 -11.59
C ASP A 123 2.83 17.58 -12.27
N PRO A 124 2.96 17.58 -13.61
CA PRO A 124 3.66 16.52 -14.33
C PRO A 124 5.13 16.35 -13.91
N GLU A 125 5.84 17.44 -13.62
CA GLU A 125 7.25 17.38 -13.24
C GLU A 125 7.42 16.75 -11.85
N PHE A 126 6.62 17.19 -10.88
CA PHE A 126 6.63 16.64 -9.53
C PHE A 126 6.19 15.18 -9.52
N THR A 127 5.09 14.85 -10.19
CA THR A 127 4.58 13.48 -10.25
C THR A 127 5.58 12.56 -10.92
N HIS A 128 6.27 13.01 -11.98
CA HIS A 128 7.33 12.22 -12.61
C HIS A 128 8.51 11.96 -11.68
N LYS A 129 8.96 12.98 -10.90
CA LYS A 129 10.00 12.79 -9.88
C LYS A 129 9.58 11.80 -8.80
N MET A 130 8.33 11.86 -8.36
CA MET A 130 7.78 10.90 -7.39
C MET A 130 7.71 9.48 -7.97
N HIS A 131 7.27 9.34 -9.22
CA HIS A 131 7.26 8.06 -9.92
C HIS A 131 8.67 7.47 -10.02
N GLN A 132 9.66 8.28 -10.43
CA GLN A 132 11.08 7.88 -10.49
C GLN A 132 11.61 7.45 -9.12
N LEU A 133 11.31 8.20 -8.05
CA LEU A 133 11.70 7.83 -6.69
C LEU A 133 11.16 6.45 -6.32
N GLN A 134 9.89 6.18 -6.60
CA GLN A 134 9.30 4.87 -6.33
C GLN A 134 9.89 3.76 -7.22
N SER A 135 10.27 4.06 -8.46
CA SER A 135 10.99 3.11 -9.33
C SER A 135 12.33 2.69 -8.71
N HIS A 136 13.08 3.63 -8.13
CA HIS A 136 14.33 3.30 -7.42
C HIS A 136 14.09 2.40 -6.20
N TYR A 137 12.94 2.55 -5.51
CA TYR A 137 12.57 1.63 -4.44
C TYR A 137 12.32 0.22 -4.99
N ILE A 138 11.62 0.09 -6.12
CA ILE A 138 11.37 -1.20 -6.77
C ILE A 138 12.69 -1.88 -7.17
N GLU A 139 13.66 -1.14 -7.70
CA GLU A 139 14.99 -1.68 -8.05
C GLU A 139 15.73 -2.28 -6.85
N SER A 140 15.41 -1.81 -5.64
CA SER A 140 15.96 -2.29 -4.37
C SER A 140 14.96 -3.14 -3.58
N SER A 141 14.01 -3.79 -4.26
CA SER A 141 12.97 -4.60 -3.66
C SER A 141 12.94 -6.01 -4.24
N ASP A 142 12.53 -6.97 -3.40
CA ASP A 142 12.12 -8.30 -3.85
C ASP A 142 10.65 -8.29 -4.26
N LEU A 143 10.35 -8.74 -5.48
CA LEU A 143 8.97 -8.97 -5.91
C LEU A 143 8.42 -10.24 -5.24
N VAL A 144 7.29 -10.12 -4.54
CA VAL A 144 6.63 -11.25 -3.90
C VAL A 144 6.02 -12.18 -4.95
N ASP A 145 6.65 -13.35 -5.13
CA ASP A 145 6.15 -14.39 -6.03
C ASP A 145 4.89 -15.06 -5.44
N SER A 146 3.78 -15.00 -6.20
CA SER A 146 2.49 -15.57 -5.77
C SER A 146 2.51 -17.10 -5.61
N ASN A 147 3.30 -17.82 -6.38
CA ASN A 147 3.43 -19.28 -6.30
C ASN A 147 4.23 -19.68 -5.07
N VAL A 148 5.33 -18.97 -4.79
CA VAL A 148 6.11 -19.15 -3.55
C VAL A 148 5.25 -18.79 -2.33
N TRP A 149 4.52 -17.68 -2.39
CA TRP A 149 3.64 -17.23 -1.32
C TRP A 149 2.56 -18.25 -0.96
N LYS A 150 1.99 -18.95 -1.95
CA LYS A 150 0.99 -20.03 -1.72
C LYS A 150 1.59 -21.22 -0.96
N GLN A 151 2.88 -21.49 -1.11
CA GLN A 151 3.57 -22.62 -0.48
C GLN A 151 4.13 -22.32 0.91
N ARG A 152 3.96 -21.09 1.42
CA ARG A 152 4.46 -20.68 2.74
C ARG A 152 3.94 -21.57 3.88
N SER A 153 4.76 -21.71 4.92
CA SER A 153 4.51 -22.66 6.01
C SER A 153 3.23 -22.36 6.79
N ILE A 154 2.64 -23.41 7.37
CA ILE A 154 1.41 -23.31 8.17
C ILE A 154 1.59 -22.40 9.39
N TYR A 155 2.78 -22.35 9.97
CA TYR A 155 3.12 -21.44 11.07
C TYR A 155 3.03 -19.97 10.65
N HIS A 156 3.49 -19.64 9.44
CA HIS A 156 3.36 -18.27 8.91
C HIS A 156 1.89 -17.89 8.76
N ARG A 157 1.07 -18.78 8.19
CA ARG A 157 -0.38 -18.57 8.06
C ARG A 157 -1.07 -18.39 9.42
N PHE A 158 -0.62 -19.11 10.45
CA PHE A 158 -1.14 -18.97 11.80
C PHE A 158 -0.83 -17.58 12.38
N PHE A 159 0.43 -17.13 12.32
CA PHE A 159 0.80 -15.80 12.82
C PHE A 159 0.12 -14.68 12.03
N GLU A 160 0.01 -14.79 10.70
CA GLU A 160 -0.77 -13.85 9.87
C GLU A 160 -2.20 -13.69 10.40
N ARG A 161 -2.90 -14.80 10.65
CA ARG A 161 -4.28 -14.79 11.18
C ARG A 161 -4.37 -14.29 12.61
N LEU A 162 -3.41 -14.65 13.46
CA LEU A 162 -3.37 -14.19 14.84
C LEU A 162 -3.20 -12.67 14.89
N PHE A 163 -2.24 -12.13 14.13
CA PHE A 163 -1.97 -10.69 14.11
C PHE A 163 -3.03 -9.89 13.38
N TYR A 164 -3.74 -10.49 12.42
CA TYR A 164 -4.93 -9.89 11.81
C TYR A 164 -6.01 -9.53 12.85
N LEU A 165 -6.18 -10.31 13.93
CA LEU A 165 -7.14 -9.99 15.00
C LEU A 165 -6.81 -8.69 15.74
N PHE A 166 -5.55 -8.25 15.68
CA PHE A 166 -5.09 -7.00 16.28
C PHE A 166 -5.15 -5.82 15.30
N ASN A 167 -5.65 -6.02 14.08
CA ASN A 167 -5.86 -4.95 13.09
C ASN A 167 -6.57 -3.70 13.67
N PRO A 168 -7.63 -3.81 14.50
CA PRO A 168 -8.28 -2.62 15.08
C PRO A 168 -7.38 -1.77 16.01
N LEU A 169 -6.26 -2.30 16.48
CA LEU A 169 -5.31 -1.61 17.34
C LEU A 169 -4.13 -1.00 16.57
N LEU A 170 -3.93 -1.44 15.33
CA LEU A 170 -2.85 -1.10 14.40
C LEU A 170 -3.28 -0.07 13.36
#